data_AF-A0A936HUF3-F1
#
_entry.id   AF-A0A936HUF3-F1
#
_cell.length_a   1.000
_cell.length_b   1.000
_cell.length_c   1.000
_cell.angle_alpha   90.00
_cell.angle_beta   90.00
_cell.angle_gamma   90.00
#
_symmetry.space_group_name_H-M   'P 1'
#
loop_
_entity.id
_entity.type
_entity.pdbx_description
1 polymer ?
#
loop_
_entity_poly.entity_id
_entity_poly.type
_entity_poly.pdbx_seq_one_letter_code
_entity_poly.pdbx_strand_id
1 'polypeptide(L)'
;MNHDLLLGLPEIDSEHRALFAQLDRLIGKPQSHSVAEPFSEILSQLGRQIDAHFVSEESLLKACDMPPEELAEHMSAHEEILEQYTRLNLDLMAGKAIGQQSILKMVRGWIVDHVHQYDSRIRQYVSLSEEQ
;
A
#
# COMPACT_ATOMS: atom_id res chain seq x y z
N MET A 1 2.71 -15.90 8.70
CA MET A 1 2.93 -14.44 8.79
C MET A 1 4.26 -14.16 8.13
N ASN A 2 4.28 -13.26 7.14
CA ASN A 2 5.49 -12.95 6.37
C ASN A 2 6.45 -12.14 7.24
N HIS A 3 7.71 -12.57 7.31
CA HIS A 3 8.78 -11.79 7.97
C HIS A 3 9.31 -10.68 7.05
N ASP A 4 8.98 -10.76 5.76
CA ASP A 4 9.44 -9.86 4.69
C ASP A 4 8.77 -8.48 4.76
N LEU A 5 7.69 -8.34 5.54
CA LEU A 5 6.98 -7.07 5.73
C LEU A 5 7.70 -6.10 6.68
N LEU A 6 8.68 -6.58 7.44
CA LEU A 6 8.55 -6.44 8.90
C LEU A 6 8.33 -5.02 9.43
N LEU A 7 9.16 -4.01 9.14
CA LEU A 7 10.53 -3.98 8.59
C LEU A 7 11.63 -3.90 9.68
N GLY A 8 11.36 -3.51 10.92
CA GLY A 8 12.35 -3.08 11.93
C GLY A 8 12.37 -1.56 12.18
N LEU A 9 11.47 -0.82 11.53
CA LEU A 9 11.20 0.60 11.71
C LEU A 9 9.82 0.74 12.38
N PRO A 10 9.72 0.89 13.72
CA PRO A 10 8.46 0.66 14.46
C PRO A 10 7.21 1.38 13.93
N GLU A 11 7.37 2.54 13.31
CA GLU A 11 6.29 3.32 12.68
C GLU A 11 5.81 2.68 11.37
N ILE A 12 6.70 2.48 10.40
CA ILE A 12 6.41 1.80 9.12
C ILE A 12 5.93 0.35 9.35
N ASP A 13 6.56 -0.38 10.28
CA ASP A 13 6.13 -1.72 10.74
C ASP A 13 4.67 -1.76 11.20
N SER A 14 4.19 -0.67 11.81
CA SER A 14 2.82 -0.54 12.31
C SER A 14 1.86 -0.22 11.18
N GLU A 15 2.24 0.66 10.25
CA GLU A 15 1.48 1.00 9.06
C GLU A 15 1.28 -0.22 8.14
N HIS A 16 2.34 -0.99 7.89
CA HIS A 16 2.27 -2.26 7.15
C HIS A 16 1.26 -3.20 7.81
N ARG A 17 1.34 -3.43 9.13
CA ARG A 17 0.38 -4.29 9.83
C ARG A 17 -1.06 -3.80 9.67
N ALA A 18 -1.29 -2.49 9.66
CA ALA A 18 -2.61 -1.90 9.47
C ALA A 18 -3.12 -2.09 8.02
N LEU A 19 -2.27 -1.94 7.01
CA LEU A 19 -2.56 -2.21 5.60
C LEU A 19 -2.91 -3.68 5.36
N PHE A 20 -2.07 -4.60 5.86
CA PHE A 20 -2.29 -6.05 5.73
C PHE A 20 -3.54 -6.51 6.46
N ALA A 21 -3.80 -6.03 7.68
CA ALA A 21 -5.03 -6.34 8.40
C ALA A 21 -6.28 -5.86 7.65
N GLN A 22 -6.21 -4.70 6.98
CA GLN A 22 -7.30 -4.17 6.18
C GLN A 22 -7.49 -4.94 4.86
N LEU A 23 -6.40 -5.36 4.21
CA LEU A 23 -6.41 -6.25 3.05
C LEU A 23 -7.03 -7.61 3.39
N ASP A 24 -6.67 -8.21 4.53
CA ASP A 24 -7.27 -9.46 5.02
C ASP A 24 -8.78 -9.29 5.30
N ARG A 25 -9.20 -8.15 5.87
CA ARG A 25 -10.63 -7.81 6.03
C ARG A 25 -11.37 -7.69 4.70
N LEU A 26 -10.71 -7.21 3.64
CA LEU A 26 -11.27 -7.10 2.29
C LEU A 26 -11.37 -8.47 1.60
N ILE A 27 -10.34 -9.30 1.71
CA ILE A 27 -10.28 -10.69 1.20
C ILE A 27 -11.33 -11.57 1.90
N GLY A 28 -11.50 -11.39 3.22
CA GLY A 28 -12.48 -12.14 4.03
C GLY A 28 -13.95 -11.79 3.77
N LYS A 29 -14.27 -10.85 2.89
CA LYS A 29 -15.67 -10.57 2.52
C LYS A 29 -16.22 -11.67 1.60
N PRO A 30 -17.46 -12.13 1.82
CA PRO A 30 -18.13 -13.05 0.91
C PRO A 30 -18.06 -12.56 -0.54
N GLN A 31 -17.87 -13.48 -1.48
CA GLN A 31 -17.91 -13.12 -2.89
C GLN A 31 -19.32 -12.75 -3.32
N SER A 32 -19.44 -11.64 -4.03
CA SER A 32 -20.67 -11.19 -4.67
C SER A 32 -20.42 -10.93 -6.17
N HIS A 33 -21.48 -11.06 -6.97
CA HIS A 33 -21.45 -10.69 -8.39
C HIS A 33 -21.30 -9.17 -8.62
N SER A 34 -21.66 -8.36 -7.62
CA SER A 34 -21.49 -6.91 -7.61
C SER A 34 -20.75 -6.47 -6.35
N VAL A 35 -19.99 -5.39 -6.44
CA VAL A 35 -19.39 -4.74 -5.26
C VAL A 35 -20.51 -4.25 -4.35
N ALA A 36 -20.56 -4.78 -3.13
CA ALA A 36 -21.51 -4.36 -2.10
C ALA A 36 -20.96 -3.17 -1.30
N GLU A 37 -21.84 -2.34 -0.75
CA GLU A 37 -21.47 -1.17 0.06
C GLU A 37 -20.44 -1.49 1.18
N PRO A 38 -20.56 -2.58 1.97
CA PRO A 38 -19.55 -2.94 2.98
C PRO A 38 -18.20 -3.42 2.43
N PHE A 39 -18.08 -3.65 1.12
CA PHE A 39 -16.79 -3.88 0.45
C PHE A 39 -16.19 -2.54 0.01
N SER A 40 -17.01 -1.65 -0.58
CA SER A 40 -16.61 -0.29 -0.93
C SER A 40 -16.08 0.49 0.27
N GLU A 41 -16.75 0.43 1.43
CA GLU A 41 -16.29 1.10 2.65
C GLU A 41 -14.88 0.67 3.08
N ILE A 42 -14.58 -0.65 3.02
CA ILE A 42 -13.28 -1.21 3.40
C ILE A 42 -12.21 -0.82 2.38
N LEU A 43 -12.54 -0.82 1.08
CA LEU A 43 -11.68 -0.33 0.00
C LEU A 43 -11.39 1.17 0.13
N SER A 44 -12.39 1.98 0.50
CA SER A 44 -12.21 3.41 0.78
C SER A 44 -11.36 3.67 2.03
N GLN A 45 -11.52 2.86 3.09
CA GLN A 45 -10.65 2.92 4.26
C GLN A 45 -9.21 2.50 3.91
N LEU A 46 -9.03 1.46 3.10
CA LEU A 46 -7.71 0.97 2.70
C LEU A 46 -6.94 2.01 1.87
N GLY A 47 -7.58 2.65 0.89
CA GLY A 47 -6.91 3.71 0.12
C GLY A 47 -6.43 4.88 0.97
N ARG A 48 -7.19 5.28 2.00
CA ARG A 48 -6.73 6.30 2.97
C ARG A 48 -5.54 5.84 3.82
N GLN A 49 -5.42 4.53 4.08
CA GLN A 49 -4.27 3.98 4.80
C GLN A 49 -3.04 3.91 3.88
N ILE A 50 -3.22 3.62 2.59
CA ILE A 50 -2.15 3.63 1.58
C ILE A 50 -1.60 5.05 1.42
N ASP A 51 -2.48 6.04 1.20
CA ASP A 51 -2.13 7.46 1.08
C ASP A 51 -1.37 7.99 2.31
N ALA A 52 -1.87 7.71 3.53
CA ALA A 52 -1.20 8.11 4.76
C ALA A 52 0.17 7.46 4.94
N HIS A 53 0.29 6.17 4.59
CA HIS A 53 1.55 5.42 4.66
C HIS A 53 2.60 5.98 3.69
N PHE A 54 2.23 6.25 2.43
CA PHE A 54 3.13 6.87 1.47
C PHE A 54 3.63 8.26 1.93
N VAL A 55 2.80 9.05 2.61
CA VAL A 55 3.22 10.33 3.20
C VAL A 55 4.25 10.14 4.34
N SER A 56 4.06 9.14 5.20
CA SER A 56 5.03 8.76 6.24
C SER A 56 6.34 8.28 5.63
N GLU A 57 6.27 7.33 4.70
CA GLU A 57 7.42 6.72 4.06
C GLU A 57 8.22 7.72 3.23
N GLU A 58 7.58 8.58 2.44
CA GLU A 58 8.26 9.65 1.72
C GLU A 58 9.00 10.63 2.64
N SER A 59 8.47 10.87 3.83
CA SER A 59 9.11 11.74 4.82
C SER A 59 10.38 11.09 5.38
N LEU A 60 10.36 9.77 5.57
CA LEU A 60 11.54 8.97 5.93
C LEU A 60 12.56 8.90 4.78
N LEU A 61 12.10 8.62 3.56
CA LEU A 61 12.92 8.52 2.35
C LEU A 61 13.68 9.82 2.05
N LYS A 62 13.04 10.98 2.25
CA LYS A 62 13.68 12.30 2.10
C LYS A 62 14.69 12.62 3.21
N ALA A 63 14.72 11.83 4.29
CA ALA A 63 15.63 11.97 5.41
C ALA A 63 16.79 10.96 5.41
N CYS A 64 16.78 9.96 4.51
CA CYS A 64 17.86 8.97 4.37
C CYS A 64 18.70 9.20 3.11
N ASP A 65 19.94 8.69 3.09
CA ASP A 65 20.86 8.81 1.95
C ASP A 65 20.55 7.81 0.81
N MET A 66 19.27 7.65 0.45
CA MET A 66 18.87 6.83 -0.71
C MET A 66 19.30 7.51 -2.02
N PRO A 67 19.84 6.77 -3.02
CA PRO A 67 20.17 7.32 -4.32
C PRO A 67 18.97 8.04 -4.98
N PRO A 68 19.15 9.23 -5.60
CA PRO A 68 18.06 9.98 -6.20
C PRO A 68 17.26 9.20 -7.26
N GLU A 69 17.91 8.28 -7.97
CA GLU A 69 17.29 7.41 -8.96
C GLU A 69 16.36 6.37 -8.32
N GLU A 70 16.74 5.78 -7.19
CA GLU A 70 15.90 4.83 -6.43
C GLU A 70 14.75 5.55 -5.71
N LEU A 71 15.02 6.73 -5.16
CA LEU A 71 14.00 7.59 -4.57
C LEU A 71 12.93 7.99 -5.61
N ALA A 72 13.34 8.35 -6.82
CA ALA A 72 12.43 8.66 -7.91
C ALA A 72 11.64 7.43 -8.40
N GLU A 73 12.27 6.24 -8.44
CA GLU A 73 11.58 4.97 -8.74
C GLU A 73 10.48 4.67 -7.71
N HIS A 74 10.79 4.85 -6.42
CA HIS A 74 9.87 4.62 -5.30
C HIS A 74 8.69 5.60 -5.33
N MET A 75 8.96 6.91 -5.42
CA MET A 75 7.91 7.93 -5.51
C MET A 75 7.02 7.75 -6.75
N SER A 76 7.59 7.37 -7.90
CA SER A 76 6.79 7.05 -9.09
C SER A 76 5.86 5.85 -8.88
N ALA A 77 6.24 4.88 -8.04
CA ALA A 77 5.37 3.74 -7.70
C ALA A 77 4.20 4.15 -6.79
N HIS A 78 4.40 5.11 -5.87
CA HIS A 78 3.30 5.71 -5.09
C HIS A 78 2.27 6.38 -6.01
N GLU A 79 2.75 7.24 -6.91
CA GLU A 79 1.91 7.96 -7.87
C GLU A 79 1.10 6.99 -8.73
N GLU A 80 1.72 5.94 -9.27
CA GLU A 80 1.02 4.92 -10.05
C GLU A 80 -0.08 4.21 -9.23
N ILE A 81 0.20 3.81 -7.99
CA ILE A 81 -0.78 3.14 -7.11
C ILE A 81 -1.95 4.08 -6.79
N LEU A 82 -1.70 5.36 -6.50
CA LEU A 82 -2.74 6.35 -6.23
C LEU A 82 -3.57 6.69 -7.47
N GLU A 83 -2.98 6.74 -8.66
CA GLU A 83 -3.70 6.87 -9.93
C GLU A 83 -4.60 5.65 -10.20
N GLN A 84 -4.06 4.44 -10.05
CA GLN A 84 -4.82 3.19 -10.23
C GLN A 84 -5.97 3.09 -9.23
N TYR A 85 -5.75 3.47 -7.97
CA TYR A 85 -6.79 3.56 -6.94
C TYR A 85 -7.87 4.60 -7.30
N THR A 86 -7.47 5.80 -7.72
CA THR A 86 -8.40 6.87 -8.11
C THR A 86 -9.27 6.42 -9.28
N ARG A 87 -8.66 5.82 -10.31
CA ARG A 87 -9.36 5.26 -11.47
C ARG A 87 -10.33 4.15 -11.08
N LEU A 88 -9.94 3.26 -10.16
CA LEU A 88 -10.83 2.22 -9.65
C LEU A 88 -12.07 2.82 -8.96
N ASN A 89 -11.90 3.84 -8.12
CA ASN A 89 -13.04 4.51 -7.46
C ASN A 89 -13.97 5.18 -8.48
N LEU A 90 -13.41 5.92 -9.45
CA LEU A 90 -14.19 6.53 -10.52
C LEU A 90 -14.99 5.50 -11.33
N ASP A 91 -14.38 4.37 -11.65
CA ASP A 91 -15.04 3.28 -12.38
C ASP A 91 -16.17 2.63 -11.57
N LEU A 92 -15.99 2.46 -10.26
CA LEU A 92 -17.04 1.98 -9.35
C LEU A 92 -18.18 2.99 -9.19
N MET A 93 -17.86 4.28 -9.04
CA MET A 93 -18.85 5.37 -8.97
C MET A 93 -19.65 5.53 -10.27
N ALA A 94 -19.02 5.27 -11.42
CA ALA A 94 -19.67 5.20 -12.73
C ALA A 94 -20.52 3.92 -12.94
N GLY A 95 -20.61 3.04 -11.94
CA GLY A 95 -21.38 1.80 -12.00
C GLY A 95 -20.79 0.73 -12.92
N LYS A 96 -19.49 0.79 -13.25
CA LYS A 96 -18.87 -0.28 -14.05
C LYS A 96 -18.85 -1.59 -13.27
N ALA A 97 -19.23 -2.66 -13.95
CA ALA A 97 -19.24 -4.02 -13.40
C ALA A 97 -17.82 -4.60 -13.26
N ILE A 98 -17.04 -4.09 -12.30
CA ILE A 98 -15.75 -4.66 -11.92
C ILE A 98 -15.99 -5.77 -10.89
N GLY A 99 -15.55 -6.99 -11.19
CA GLY A 99 -15.70 -8.13 -10.29
C GLY A 99 -14.83 -7.98 -9.02
N GLN A 100 -15.38 -8.36 -7.88
CA GLN A 100 -14.71 -8.29 -6.57
C GLN A 100 -13.31 -8.94 -6.57
N GLN A 101 -13.14 -10.06 -7.26
CA GLN A 101 -11.84 -10.74 -7.38
C GLN A 101 -10.79 -9.96 -8.19
N SER A 102 -11.22 -9.22 -9.22
CA SER A 102 -10.32 -8.33 -9.96
C SER A 102 -9.82 -7.20 -9.06
N ILE A 103 -10.70 -6.64 -8.22
CA ILE A 103 -10.34 -5.61 -7.25
C ILE A 103 -9.37 -6.16 -6.21
N LEU A 104 -9.69 -7.31 -5.61
CA LEU A 104 -8.81 -7.98 -4.65
C LEU A 104 -7.42 -8.27 -5.25
N LYS A 105 -7.34 -8.68 -6.52
CA LYS A 105 -6.06 -8.89 -7.20
C LYS A 105 -5.26 -7.60 -7.36
N MET A 106 -5.89 -6.51 -7.82
CA MET A 106 -5.23 -5.20 -7.98
C MET A 106 -4.72 -4.67 -6.63
N VAL A 107 -5.61 -4.59 -5.64
CA VAL A 107 -5.32 -4.07 -4.29
C VAL A 107 -4.25 -4.90 -3.59
N ARG A 108 -4.29 -6.23 -3.71
CA ARG A 108 -3.23 -7.10 -3.18
C ARG A 108 -1.90 -6.84 -3.88
N GLY A 109 -1.90 -6.64 -5.21
CA GLY A 109 -0.69 -6.31 -5.96
C GLY A 109 -0.07 -5.00 -5.47
N TRP A 110 -0.87 -3.93 -5.40
CA TRP A 110 -0.41 -2.62 -4.90
C TRP A 110 0.28 -2.70 -3.54
N ILE A 111 -0.23 -3.48 -2.59
CA ILE A 111 0.35 -3.55 -1.24
C ILE A 111 1.50 -4.56 -1.17
N VAL A 112 1.30 -5.79 -1.67
CA VAL A 112 2.27 -6.87 -1.48
C VAL A 112 3.50 -6.70 -2.37
N ASP A 113 3.28 -6.28 -3.62
CA ASP A 113 4.35 -6.17 -4.59
C ASP A 113 5.17 -4.89 -4.33
N HIS A 114 4.54 -3.80 -3.86
CA HIS A 114 5.24 -2.59 -3.42
C HIS A 114 6.14 -2.85 -2.21
N VAL A 115 5.58 -3.34 -1.09
CA VAL A 115 6.34 -3.66 0.14
C VAL A 115 7.54 -4.56 -0.12
N HIS A 116 7.38 -5.52 -1.03
CA HIS A 116 8.48 -6.40 -1.41
C HIS A 116 9.52 -5.73 -2.32
N GLN A 117 9.10 -4.94 -3.32
CA GLN A 117 9.98 -4.38 -4.35
C GLN A 117 10.67 -3.08 -3.95
N TYR A 118 10.05 -2.27 -3.09
CA TYR A 118 10.46 -0.90 -2.76
C TYR A 118 10.82 -0.75 -1.28
N ASP A 119 9.85 -0.84 -0.37
CA ASP A 119 9.98 -0.58 1.07
C ASP A 119 11.06 -1.48 1.72
N SER A 120 11.18 -2.73 1.24
CA SER A 120 12.20 -3.67 1.69
C SER A 120 13.65 -3.15 1.48
N ARG A 121 13.88 -2.27 0.49
CA ARG A 121 15.17 -1.61 0.22
C ARG A 121 15.51 -0.55 1.26
N ILE A 122 14.52 0.12 1.87
CA ILE A 122 14.72 1.20 2.85
C ILE A 122 15.64 0.76 3.99
N ARG A 123 15.52 -0.50 4.43
CA ARG A 123 16.42 -1.17 5.41
C ARG A 123 17.90 -0.90 5.16
N GLN A 124 18.34 -0.82 3.91
CA GLN A 124 19.74 -0.63 3.53
C GLN A 124 20.25 0.78 3.86
N TYR A 125 19.37 1.78 3.90
CA TYR A 125 19.69 3.20 4.08
C TYR A 125 19.43 3.70 5.51
N VAL A 126 18.57 3.02 6.27
CA VAL A 126 18.23 3.38 7.67
C VAL A 126 19.05 2.64 8.74
N SER A 127 19.78 1.58 8.38
CA SER A 127 20.50 0.72 9.35
C SER A 127 21.83 1.31 9.87
N LEU A 128 22.02 2.64 9.82
CA LEU A 128 23.28 3.32 10.19
C LEU A 128 23.09 4.56 11.09
N SER A 129 21.92 4.71 11.72
CA SER A 129 21.58 5.87 12.58
C SER A 129 21.49 5.56 14.08
N GLU A 130 22.23 4.56 14.59
CA GLU A 130 22.36 4.28 16.05
C GLU A 130 23.78 4.53 16.59
N GLU A 131 24.44 5.63 16.18
CA GLU A 131 25.60 6.18 16.89
C GLU A 131 25.55 7.73 16.94
N GLN A 132 24.75 8.29 17.85
CA GLN A 132 25.02 9.56 18.58
C GLN A 132 24.38 9.55 19.97
#